data_AF-A0A7S0LSD3-F1
#
_entry.id   AF-A0A7S0LSD3-F1
#
_cell.length_a   1.000
_cell.length_b   1.000
_cell.length_c   1.000
_cell.angle_alpha   90.00
_cell.angle_beta   90.00
_cell.angle_gamma   90.00
#
_symmetry.space_group_name_H-M   'P 1'
#
loop_
_entity.id
_entity.type
_entity.pdbx_description
1 polymer ?
#
loop_
_entity_poly.entity_id
_entity_poly.type
_entity_poly.pdbx_seq_one_letter_code
_entity_poly.pdbx_strand_id
1 'polypeptide(L)'
;MSAIQQSRGSSDDELDRLSTRGTELNLAGLADLDEPPHSKKAPVLAREDEWIASLDLDAFALELKTLGKTLAAQQGDADVRHLDKIVAWQRACTAFGVATMGLVAYNPLAIFALSTGVLTRWTIVAHHVCHGGFDKCETKGRYNRFTFGVGSTYRRCVDWLDWMLVEAWNVEHNQLHHYSLGEDADPDLVERNLANLREMPAVLTPLKYAVVAFLIVTWKWFYYAPNTFKVLSLNQMRRRDDPRLAQWSKEWQEEACVVGSWAVWWNFGKYFTNVDFFGRVLGPFFVVRFLLLPALVAAAAAAAAAAAAAAAAAA
;
A
#
# COMPACT_ATOMS: atom_id res chain seq x y z
N MET A 1 34.09 13.57 -39.23
CA MET A 1 34.37 13.93 -37.82
C MET A 1 33.27 14.89 -37.38
N SER A 2 32.74 14.67 -36.17
CA SER A 2 31.60 15.35 -35.53
C SER A 2 30.23 14.69 -35.72
N ALA A 3 29.79 14.05 -34.63
CA ALA A 3 28.44 14.09 -34.04
C ALA A 3 27.96 12.71 -33.55
N ILE A 4 28.64 12.16 -32.54
CA ILE A 4 28.05 11.17 -31.62
C ILE A 4 28.36 11.65 -30.21
N GLN A 5 27.41 12.38 -29.62
CA GLN A 5 27.31 12.57 -28.18
C GLN A 5 25.82 12.44 -27.83
N GLN A 6 25.33 11.20 -27.82
CA GLN A 6 24.11 10.86 -27.10
C GLN A 6 24.43 10.93 -25.60
N SER A 7 23.75 11.84 -24.92
CA SER A 7 23.74 11.94 -23.47
C SER A 7 23.21 10.64 -22.87
N ARG A 8 24.09 9.90 -22.19
CA ARG A 8 23.69 8.88 -21.21
C ARG A 8 23.09 9.61 -20.01
N GLY A 9 21.77 9.75 -19.99
CA GLY A 9 21.04 10.02 -18.75
C GLY A 9 21.19 8.81 -17.83
N SER A 10 21.69 9.03 -16.62
CA SER A 10 21.75 8.00 -15.58
C SER A 10 20.33 7.58 -15.20
N SER A 11 20.11 6.28 -14.92
CA SER A 11 18.84 5.73 -14.44
C SER A 11 18.30 6.41 -13.18
N ASP A 12 19.17 7.10 -12.44
CA ASP A 12 18.82 7.82 -11.22
C ASP A 12 18.08 9.14 -11.53
N ASP A 13 18.38 9.80 -12.65
CA ASP A 13 17.71 11.03 -13.09
C ASP A 13 16.26 10.76 -13.54
N GLU A 14 15.97 9.55 -14.02
CA GLU A 14 14.62 9.16 -14.45
C GLU A 14 13.73 8.84 -13.23
N LEU A 15 14.30 8.22 -12.19
CA LEU A 15 13.62 7.94 -10.92
C LEU A 15 13.34 9.23 -10.12
N ASP A 16 14.26 10.19 -10.14
CA ASP A 16 14.10 11.47 -9.44
C ASP A 16 13.07 12.40 -10.13
N ARG A 17 12.94 12.28 -11.46
CA ARG A 17 11.86 12.93 -12.24
C ARG A 17 10.48 12.30 -12.01
N LEU A 18 10.41 11.00 -11.68
CA LEU A 18 9.16 10.32 -11.32
C LEU A 18 8.67 10.71 -9.92
N SER A 19 9.59 10.98 -8.99
CA SER A 19 9.32 11.43 -7.62
C SER A 19 8.62 12.80 -7.56
N THR A 20 9.08 13.75 -8.37
CA THR A 20 8.65 15.17 -8.30
C THR A 20 7.41 15.50 -9.15
N ARG A 21 7.09 14.69 -10.17
CA ARG A 21 5.86 14.83 -10.98
C ARG A 21 4.71 13.96 -10.49
N GLY A 22 4.80 13.37 -9.29
CA GLY A 22 3.77 12.51 -8.71
C GLY A 22 2.50 13.26 -8.24
N THR A 23 2.51 14.60 -8.22
CA THR A 23 1.47 15.42 -7.56
C THR A 23 0.59 16.24 -8.49
N GLU A 24 0.89 16.32 -9.78
CA GLU A 24 0.03 17.02 -10.73
C GLU A 24 -1.05 16.07 -11.22
N LEU A 25 -2.26 16.21 -10.65
CA LEU A 25 -3.47 15.58 -11.16
C LEU A 25 -3.67 16.06 -12.60
N ASN A 26 -3.70 15.14 -13.56
CA ASN A 26 -4.25 15.45 -14.88
C ASN A 26 -5.78 15.52 -14.72
N LEU A 27 -6.26 16.69 -14.30
CA LEU A 27 -7.68 17.00 -14.12
C LEU A 27 -8.42 17.23 -15.45
N ALA A 28 -7.71 17.19 -16.60
CA ALA A 28 -8.32 17.48 -17.89
C ALA A 28 -9.43 16.50 -18.28
N GLY A 29 -9.42 15.28 -17.71
CA GLY A 29 -10.48 14.28 -17.90
C GLY A 29 -11.63 14.34 -16.90
N LEU A 30 -11.61 15.23 -15.91
CA LEU A 30 -12.74 15.45 -14.97
C LEU A 30 -13.74 16.48 -15.48
N ALA A 31 -13.37 17.26 -16.50
CA ALA A 31 -14.26 18.23 -17.14
C ALA A 31 -15.34 17.56 -18.01
N ASP A 32 -15.12 16.30 -18.42
CA ASP A 32 -16.03 15.49 -19.23
C ASP A 32 -16.85 14.48 -18.40
N LEU A 33 -16.87 14.61 -17.08
CA LEU A 33 -17.91 13.94 -16.29
C LEU A 33 -19.23 14.63 -16.61
N ASP A 34 -20.08 13.94 -17.38
CA ASP A 34 -21.47 14.33 -17.62
C ASP A 34 -22.05 14.93 -16.34
N GLU A 35 -22.64 16.13 -16.43
CA GLU A 35 -23.40 16.70 -15.33
C GLU A 35 -24.34 15.61 -14.79
N PRO A 36 -24.31 15.30 -13.48
CA PRO A 36 -25.20 14.30 -12.94
C PRO A 36 -26.63 14.70 -13.32
N PRO A 37 -27.44 13.78 -13.87
CA PRO A 37 -28.74 14.13 -14.42
C PRO A 37 -29.54 14.91 -13.38
N HIS A 38 -29.73 16.20 -13.65
CA HIS A 38 -30.52 17.07 -12.81
C HIS A 38 -31.91 16.47 -12.61
N SER A 39 -32.37 16.47 -11.36
CA SER A 39 -33.65 15.93 -10.87
C SER A 39 -33.66 14.43 -10.50
N LYS A 40 -32.84 14.04 -9.54
CA LYS A 40 -33.37 13.18 -8.46
C LYS A 40 -34.03 14.10 -7.45
N LYS A 41 -35.35 14.29 -7.53
CA LYS A 41 -36.11 14.81 -6.38
C LYS A 41 -35.86 13.82 -5.24
N ALA A 42 -35.03 14.21 -4.28
CA ALA A 42 -34.82 13.39 -3.11
C ALA A 42 -36.21 13.12 -2.49
N PRO A 43 -36.53 11.85 -2.18
CA PRO A 43 -37.74 11.55 -1.44
C PRO A 43 -37.75 12.39 -0.17
N VAL A 44 -38.95 12.73 0.32
CA VAL A 44 -39.14 13.35 1.64
C VAL A 44 -38.15 12.72 2.61
N LEU A 45 -37.26 13.53 3.19
CA LEU A 45 -36.23 13.04 4.10
C LEU A 45 -36.89 12.21 5.20
N ALA A 46 -36.27 11.10 5.59
CA ALA A 46 -36.71 10.36 6.75
C ALA A 46 -36.69 11.29 7.97
N ARG A 47 -37.50 11.00 8.99
CA ARG A 47 -37.62 11.87 10.18
C ARG A 47 -36.25 12.12 10.84
N GLU A 48 -35.42 11.09 10.86
CA GLU A 48 -34.04 11.11 11.34
C GLU A 48 -33.08 11.98 10.50
N ASP A 49 -33.45 12.33 9.27
CA ASP A 49 -32.66 13.13 8.32
C ASP A 49 -33.21 14.55 8.15
N GLU A 50 -34.33 14.91 8.79
CA GLU A 50 -34.94 16.25 8.69
C GLU A 50 -33.96 17.39 9.03
N TRP A 51 -32.99 17.12 9.90
CA TRP A 51 -31.94 18.08 10.26
C TRP A 51 -31.12 18.54 9.05
N ILE A 52 -30.92 17.68 8.03
CA ILE A 52 -30.17 17.98 6.81
C ILE A 52 -30.82 19.13 6.04
N ALA A 53 -32.16 19.18 6.00
CA ALA A 53 -32.88 20.25 5.30
C ALA A 53 -32.71 21.63 5.96
N SER A 54 -32.42 21.64 7.26
CA SER A 54 -32.19 22.87 8.04
C SER A 54 -30.71 23.22 8.24
N LEU A 55 -29.79 22.37 7.76
CA LEU A 55 -28.36 22.57 7.96
C LEU A 55 -27.87 23.74 7.10
N ASP A 56 -27.30 24.74 7.75
CA ASP A 56 -26.56 25.81 7.06
C ASP A 56 -25.21 25.26 6.58
N LEU A 57 -25.16 24.89 5.30
CA LEU A 57 -23.97 24.29 4.68
C LEU A 57 -22.78 25.26 4.64
N ASP A 58 -23.02 26.57 4.50
CA ASP A 58 -21.95 27.56 4.43
C ASP A 58 -21.34 27.80 5.81
N ALA A 59 -22.18 27.93 6.84
CA ALA A 59 -21.72 28.01 8.23
C ALA A 59 -20.97 26.74 8.64
N PHE A 60 -21.52 25.56 8.33
CA PHE A 60 -20.86 24.28 8.62
C PHE A 60 -19.50 24.16 7.92
N ALA A 61 -19.42 24.53 6.63
CA ALA A 61 -18.16 24.53 5.89
C ALA A 61 -17.13 25.50 6.49
N LEU A 62 -17.56 26.66 6.99
CA LEU A 62 -16.70 27.63 7.68
C LEU A 62 -16.18 27.07 9.01
N GLU A 63 -17.04 26.41 9.80
CA GLU A 63 -16.67 25.75 11.04
C GLU A 63 -15.62 24.65 10.79
N LEU A 64 -15.84 23.78 9.80
CA LEU A 64 -14.88 22.74 9.43
C LEU A 64 -13.52 23.32 9.01
N LYS A 65 -13.51 24.38 8.19
CA LYS A 65 -12.26 25.08 7.81
C LYS A 65 -11.55 25.69 9.02
N THR A 66 -12.30 26.27 9.95
CA THR A 66 -11.76 26.89 11.17
C THR A 66 -11.18 25.83 12.10
N LEU A 67 -11.89 24.72 12.30
CA LEU A 67 -11.42 23.56 13.04
C LEU A 67 -10.14 22.99 12.41
N GLY A 68 -10.13 22.79 11.09
CA GLY A 68 -8.97 22.29 10.37
C GLY A 68 -7.73 23.18 10.54
N LYS A 69 -7.88 24.51 10.47
CA LYS A 69 -6.78 25.46 10.76
C LYS A 69 -6.30 25.36 12.21
N THR A 70 -7.23 25.26 13.16
CA THR A 70 -6.93 25.14 14.59
C THR A 70 -6.13 23.87 14.87
N LEU A 71 -6.60 22.72 14.37
CA LEU A 71 -5.91 21.43 14.56
C LEU A 71 -4.55 21.40 13.85
N ALA A 72 -4.44 21.94 12.64
CA ALA A 72 -3.16 22.03 11.93
C ALA A 72 -2.13 22.89 12.69
N ALA A 73 -2.57 23.96 13.36
CA ALA A 73 -1.70 24.81 14.17
C ALA A 73 -1.27 24.14 15.50
N GLN A 74 -2.00 23.13 15.95
CA GLN A 74 -1.68 22.36 17.15
C GLN A 74 -0.72 21.20 16.88
N GLN A 75 -0.46 20.87 15.61
CA GLN A 75 0.52 19.85 15.25
C GLN A 75 1.94 20.29 15.62
N GLY A 76 2.78 19.35 16.07
CA GLY A 76 4.17 19.65 16.39
C GLY A 76 4.94 18.45 16.94
N ASP A 77 5.99 18.75 17.72
CA ASP A 77 6.91 17.72 18.23
C ASP A 77 6.23 16.64 19.08
N ALA A 78 5.09 16.94 19.71
CA ALA A 78 4.34 15.95 20.48
C ALA A 78 3.82 14.80 19.61
N ASP A 79 3.36 15.11 18.39
CA ASP A 79 2.87 14.12 17.43
C ASP A 79 4.01 13.25 16.92
N VAL A 80 5.16 13.86 16.62
CA VAL A 80 6.36 13.14 16.19
C VAL A 80 6.87 12.22 17.30
N ARG A 81 6.92 12.69 18.56
CA ARG A 81 7.27 11.84 19.71
C ARG A 81 6.30 10.69 19.91
N HIS A 82 5.01 10.92 19.67
CA HIS A 82 4.01 9.87 19.73
C HIS A 82 4.24 8.80 18.66
N LEU A 83 4.51 9.22 17.42
CA LEU A 83 4.87 8.31 16.33
C LEU A 83 6.15 7.54 16.64
N ASP A 84 7.20 8.20 17.12
CA ASP A 84 8.46 7.54 17.49
C ASP A 84 8.25 6.48 18.58
N LYS A 85 7.37 6.74 19.55
CA LYS A 85 6.98 5.74 20.56
C LYS A 85 6.30 4.52 19.92
N ILE A 86 5.37 4.73 18.99
CA ILE A 86 4.73 3.64 18.25
C ILE A 86 5.77 2.84 17.45
N VAL A 87 6.70 3.52 16.77
CA VAL A 87 7.78 2.89 16.01
C VAL A 87 8.70 2.10 16.94
N ALA A 88 8.99 2.59 18.14
CA ALA A 88 9.77 1.87 19.14
C ALA A 88 9.06 0.58 19.60
N TRP A 89 7.75 0.65 19.89
CA TRP A 89 6.95 -0.53 20.26
C TRP A 89 6.87 -1.54 19.11
N GLN A 90 6.64 -1.07 17.88
CA GLN A 90 6.62 -1.88 16.67
C GLN A 90 7.94 -2.65 16.48
N ARG A 91 9.07 -1.95 16.65
CA ARG A 91 10.42 -2.55 16.57
C ARG A 91 10.67 -3.52 17.69
N ALA A 92 10.26 -3.21 18.93
CA ALA A 92 10.37 -4.10 20.06
C ALA A 92 9.59 -5.41 19.85
N CYS A 93 8.34 -5.34 19.37
CA CYS A 93 7.54 -6.51 19.01
C CYS A 93 8.21 -7.34 17.91
N THR A 94 8.75 -6.69 16.88
CA THR A 94 9.46 -7.39 15.79
C THR A 94 10.72 -8.08 16.31
N ALA A 95 11.54 -7.38 17.10
CA ALA A 95 12.77 -7.93 17.66
C ALA A 95 12.50 -9.09 18.62
N PHE A 96 11.53 -8.93 19.52
CA PHE A 96 11.09 -10.00 20.42
C PHE A 96 10.58 -11.22 19.63
N GLY A 97 9.73 -10.99 18.63
CA GLY A 97 9.22 -12.04 17.78
C GLY A 97 10.32 -12.83 17.09
N VAL A 98 11.28 -12.13 16.46
CA VAL A 98 12.44 -12.76 15.80
C VAL A 98 13.33 -13.50 16.79
N ALA A 99 13.62 -12.91 17.95
CA ALA A 99 14.50 -13.51 18.95
C ALA A 99 13.91 -14.77 19.59
N THR A 100 12.58 -14.86 19.65
CA THR A 100 11.88 -15.94 20.36
C THR A 100 11.23 -16.98 19.45
N MET A 101 11.14 -16.74 18.13
CA MET A 101 10.42 -17.63 17.21
C MET A 101 10.97 -19.06 17.16
N GLY A 102 12.26 -19.25 17.43
CA GLY A 102 12.94 -20.55 17.40
C GLY A 102 13.04 -21.27 18.75
N LEU A 103 12.55 -20.67 19.86
CA LEU A 103 12.74 -21.25 21.20
C LEU A 103 11.88 -22.49 21.46
N VAL A 104 10.68 -22.52 20.90
CA VAL A 104 9.73 -23.64 21.04
C VAL A 104 9.01 -23.83 19.71
N ALA A 105 8.70 -25.08 19.36
CA ALA A 105 7.83 -25.37 18.22
C ALA A 105 6.49 -24.62 18.40
N TYR A 106 6.14 -23.78 17.43
CA TYR A 106 4.92 -22.95 17.42
C TYR A 106 4.78 -21.98 18.61
N ASN A 107 5.73 -21.07 18.79
CA ASN A 107 5.67 -20.04 19.84
C ASN A 107 4.56 -18.99 19.57
N PRO A 108 3.42 -19.00 20.31
CA PRO A 108 2.31 -18.08 20.06
C PRO A 108 2.64 -16.62 20.39
N LEU A 109 3.55 -16.38 21.35
CA LEU A 109 4.00 -15.03 21.69
C LEU A 109 4.84 -14.44 20.55
N ALA A 110 5.70 -15.26 19.93
CA ALA A 110 6.46 -14.84 18.76
C ALA A 110 5.53 -14.52 17.58
N ILE A 111 4.52 -15.36 17.33
CA ILE A 111 3.52 -15.14 16.27
C ILE A 111 2.78 -13.81 16.51
N PHE A 112 2.28 -13.59 17.73
CA PHE A 112 1.58 -12.36 18.07
C PHE A 112 2.47 -11.12 17.91
N ALA A 113 3.71 -11.19 18.41
CA ALA A 113 4.65 -10.07 18.34
C ALA A 113 5.08 -9.75 16.89
N LEU A 114 5.36 -10.77 16.08
CA LEU A 114 5.65 -10.61 14.65
C LEU A 114 4.44 -10.03 13.89
N SER A 115 3.24 -10.54 14.15
CA SER A 115 2.00 -10.03 13.54
C SER A 115 1.78 -8.56 13.89
N THR A 116 1.89 -8.20 15.17
CA THR A 116 1.77 -6.83 15.66
C THR A 116 2.81 -5.91 15.04
N GLY A 117 4.07 -6.37 14.98
CA GLY A 117 5.17 -5.63 14.36
C GLY A 117 4.97 -5.37 12.87
N VAL A 118 4.46 -6.36 12.12
CA VAL A 118 4.19 -6.24 10.67
C VAL A 118 2.97 -5.37 10.40
N LEU A 119 1.86 -5.59 11.11
CA LEU A 119 0.64 -4.80 10.91
C LEU A 119 0.85 -3.34 11.29
N THR A 120 1.45 -3.06 12.46
CA THR A 120 1.71 -1.68 12.91
C THR A 120 2.60 -0.91 11.92
N ARG A 121 3.62 -1.58 11.36
CA ARG A 121 4.50 -0.98 10.35
C ARG A 121 3.70 -0.47 9.16
N TRP A 122 2.71 -1.24 8.70
CA TRP A 122 1.85 -0.83 7.61
C TRP A 122 0.75 0.13 8.04
N THR A 123 -0.21 -0.35 8.83
CA THR A 123 -1.51 0.30 9.05
C THR A 123 -1.40 1.55 9.91
N ILE A 124 -0.29 1.69 10.63
CA ILE A 124 -0.03 2.86 11.47
C ILE A 124 1.12 3.67 10.89
N VAL A 125 2.33 3.13 10.84
CA VAL A 125 3.51 3.93 10.48
C VAL A 125 3.47 4.38 9.01
N ALA A 126 3.52 3.45 8.06
CA ALA A 126 3.59 3.81 6.65
C ALA A 126 2.31 4.49 6.16
N HIS A 127 1.14 4.02 6.56
CA HIS A 127 -0.14 4.61 6.16
C HIS A 127 -0.21 6.10 6.50
N HIS A 128 0.08 6.50 7.75
CA HIS A 128 -0.03 7.90 8.16
C HIS A 128 1.11 8.76 7.60
N VAL A 129 2.32 8.21 7.46
CA VAL A 129 3.44 8.93 6.85
C VAL A 129 3.19 9.17 5.36
N CYS A 130 2.73 8.17 4.62
CA CYS A 130 2.44 8.30 3.19
C CYS A 130 1.23 9.20 2.90
N HIS A 131 0.30 9.37 3.85
CA HIS A 131 -0.74 10.42 3.79
C HIS A 131 -0.22 11.83 4.05
N GLY A 132 1.03 11.97 4.50
CA GLY A 132 1.64 13.25 4.85
C GLY A 132 1.22 13.76 6.23
N GLY A 133 0.76 12.88 7.13
CA GLY A 133 0.32 13.24 8.47
C GLY A 133 1.39 13.93 9.32
N PHE A 134 2.67 13.80 8.94
CA PHE A 134 3.82 14.37 9.66
C PHE A 134 4.65 15.36 8.83
N ASP A 135 4.24 15.66 7.60
CA ASP A 135 4.99 16.51 6.66
C ASP A 135 5.32 17.89 7.23
N LYS A 136 4.43 18.44 8.07
CA LYS A 136 4.55 19.78 8.66
C LYS A 136 5.28 19.82 10.00
N CYS A 137 5.31 18.71 10.73
CA CYS A 137 5.86 18.66 12.09
C CYS A 137 7.21 17.92 12.19
N GLU A 138 7.55 17.04 11.25
CA GLU A 138 8.85 16.36 11.22
C GLU A 138 9.81 17.07 10.24
N THR A 139 10.78 17.80 10.77
CA THR A 139 11.66 18.67 9.98
C THR A 139 12.92 17.98 9.44
N LYS A 140 13.21 16.73 9.83
CA LYS A 140 14.41 15.99 9.40
C LYS A 140 14.18 15.14 8.16
N GLY A 141 12.97 15.14 7.61
CA GLY A 141 12.59 14.43 6.38
C GLY A 141 12.51 12.91 6.52
N ARG A 142 12.46 12.36 7.74
CA ARG A 142 12.29 10.92 7.96
C ARG A 142 10.85 10.47 7.73
N TYR A 143 9.89 11.29 8.17
CA TYR A 143 8.46 10.99 8.09
C TYR A 143 7.75 11.92 7.12
N ASN A 144 8.23 11.92 5.87
CA ASN A 144 7.68 12.75 4.80
C ASN A 144 7.16 11.88 3.65
N ARG A 145 5.95 12.17 3.17
CA ARG A 145 5.28 11.34 2.13
C ARG A 145 6.03 11.23 0.81
N PHE A 146 6.90 12.19 0.48
CA PHE A 146 7.63 12.21 -0.78
C PHE A 146 8.96 11.48 -0.73
N THR A 147 9.43 11.09 0.46
CA THR A 147 10.75 10.46 0.63
C THR A 147 10.68 9.12 1.36
N PHE A 148 9.61 8.87 2.13
CA PHE A 148 9.42 7.62 2.85
C PHE A 148 9.30 6.44 1.88
N GLY A 149 10.26 5.52 1.92
CA GLY A 149 10.21 4.28 1.13
C GLY A 149 10.39 4.43 -0.38
N VAL A 150 10.67 5.65 -0.86
CA VAL A 150 10.79 6.00 -2.30
C VAL A 150 12.08 6.78 -2.60
N GLY A 151 12.42 6.95 -3.88
CA GLY A 151 13.54 7.79 -4.34
C GLY A 151 14.93 7.16 -4.22
N SER A 152 15.11 6.09 -3.45
CA SER A 152 16.34 5.29 -3.48
C SER A 152 16.12 3.88 -2.94
N THR A 153 16.97 2.93 -3.33
CA THR A 153 17.01 1.58 -2.74
C THR A 153 17.26 1.63 -1.23
N TYR A 154 18.02 2.62 -0.75
CA TYR A 154 18.23 2.82 0.68
C TYR A 154 16.91 3.12 1.40
N ARG A 155 16.15 4.12 0.93
CA ARG A 155 14.83 4.48 1.49
C ARG A 155 13.86 3.31 1.43
N ARG A 156 13.81 2.63 0.28
CA ARG A 156 13.06 1.36 0.12
C ARG A 156 13.44 0.36 1.21
N CYS A 157 14.72 0.15 1.50
CA CYS A 157 15.16 -0.83 2.49
C CYS A 157 14.86 -0.41 3.94
N VAL A 158 15.20 0.83 4.31
CA VAL A 158 15.14 1.27 5.72
C VAL A 158 13.75 1.70 6.17
N ASP A 159 12.97 2.28 5.27
CA ASP A 159 11.62 2.75 5.57
C ASP A 159 10.61 1.62 5.26
N TRP A 160 10.68 1.03 4.06
CA TRP A 160 9.60 0.17 3.54
C TRP A 160 10.04 -1.03 2.68
N LEU A 161 10.86 -1.92 3.24
CA LEU A 161 11.09 -3.25 2.65
C LEU A 161 9.92 -4.19 2.96
N ASP A 162 8.79 -3.99 2.28
CA ASP A 162 7.55 -4.75 2.51
C ASP A 162 6.84 -5.16 1.22
N TRP A 163 5.77 -5.93 1.36
CA TRP A 163 5.04 -6.65 0.30
C TRP A 163 4.38 -5.79 -0.80
N MET A 164 4.49 -4.46 -0.76
CA MET A 164 4.03 -3.56 -1.83
C MET A 164 5.01 -2.39 -2.04
N LEU A 165 4.97 -1.74 -3.20
CA LEU A 165 5.69 -0.49 -3.47
C LEU A 165 4.93 0.71 -2.87
N VAL A 166 5.66 1.65 -2.25
CA VAL A 166 5.03 2.88 -1.73
C VAL A 166 4.52 3.74 -2.88
N GLU A 167 5.26 3.79 -3.98
CA GLU A 167 4.85 4.47 -5.21
C GLU A 167 3.51 3.94 -5.73
N ALA A 168 3.33 2.63 -5.68
CA ALA A 168 2.10 2.01 -6.14
C ALA A 168 0.94 2.32 -5.19
N TRP A 169 1.18 2.23 -3.88
CA TRP A 169 0.20 2.57 -2.86
C TRP A 169 -0.21 4.04 -2.91
N ASN A 170 0.73 4.96 -3.17
CA ASN A 170 0.42 6.38 -3.30
C ASN A 170 -0.54 6.66 -4.48
N VAL A 171 -0.38 5.96 -5.62
CA VAL A 171 -1.31 6.13 -6.74
C VAL A 171 -2.67 5.50 -6.43
N GLU A 172 -2.68 4.24 -6.02
CA GLU A 172 -3.92 3.51 -5.79
C GLU A 172 -4.70 4.06 -4.58
N HIS A 173 -4.05 4.14 -3.42
CA HIS A 173 -4.72 4.53 -2.19
C HIS A 173 -4.90 6.04 -2.06
N ASN A 174 -3.85 6.85 -2.26
CA ASN A 174 -3.96 8.29 -2.01
C ASN A 174 -4.65 9.06 -3.13
N GLN A 175 -4.43 8.69 -4.39
CA GLN A 175 -4.95 9.46 -5.53
C GLN A 175 -6.29 8.95 -6.05
N LEU A 176 -6.60 7.66 -5.87
CA LEU A 176 -7.85 7.08 -6.38
C LEU A 176 -8.79 6.69 -5.24
N HIS A 177 -8.37 5.78 -4.37
CA HIS A 177 -9.24 5.23 -3.32
C HIS A 177 -9.87 6.30 -2.42
N HIS A 178 -9.10 7.25 -1.87
CA HIS A 178 -9.66 8.32 -1.03
C HIS A 178 -10.59 9.29 -1.76
N TYR A 179 -10.45 9.44 -3.09
CA TYR A 179 -11.28 10.34 -3.89
C TYR A 179 -12.55 9.68 -4.40
N SER A 180 -12.56 8.35 -4.51
CA SER A 180 -13.68 7.57 -5.01
C SER A 180 -14.17 6.56 -3.97
N LEU A 181 -13.91 6.79 -2.69
CA LEU A 181 -14.11 5.82 -1.62
C LEU A 181 -15.55 5.29 -1.61
N GLY A 182 -15.71 3.99 -1.83
CA GLY A 182 -17.03 3.34 -1.88
C GLY A 182 -17.78 3.50 -3.20
N GLU A 183 -17.16 4.09 -4.22
CA GLU A 183 -17.71 4.27 -5.56
C GLU A 183 -17.11 3.27 -6.57
N ASP A 184 -17.76 3.12 -7.73
CA ASP A 184 -17.29 2.23 -8.80
C ASP A 184 -15.93 2.64 -9.39
N ALA A 185 -15.45 3.87 -9.16
CA ALA A 185 -14.13 4.29 -9.59
C ALA A 185 -13.01 3.87 -8.61
N ASP A 186 -13.35 3.39 -7.41
CA ASP A 186 -12.37 2.92 -6.42
C ASP A 186 -11.68 1.62 -6.91
N PRO A 187 -10.36 1.62 -7.13
CA PRO A 187 -9.63 0.43 -7.57
C PRO A 187 -9.64 -0.70 -6.52
N ASP A 188 -9.89 -0.40 -5.25
CA ASP A 188 -9.91 -1.34 -4.12
C ASP A 188 -11.30 -1.51 -3.50
N LEU A 189 -12.37 -1.26 -4.26
CA LEU A 189 -13.73 -1.60 -3.84
C LEU A 189 -13.91 -3.12 -3.78
N VAL A 190 -13.65 -3.71 -2.61
CA VAL A 190 -13.67 -5.16 -2.38
C VAL A 190 -15.03 -5.77 -2.72
N GLU A 191 -16.14 -5.05 -2.48
CA GLU A 191 -17.49 -5.52 -2.83
C GLU A 191 -17.64 -5.77 -4.33
N ARG A 192 -17.20 -4.81 -5.16
CA ARG A 192 -17.18 -4.92 -6.62
C ARG A 192 -16.19 -5.98 -7.08
N ASN A 193 -14.97 -5.95 -6.55
CA ASN A 193 -13.89 -6.84 -6.98
C ASN A 193 -14.15 -8.31 -6.60
N LEU A 194 -15.03 -8.58 -5.64
CA LEU A 194 -15.49 -9.92 -5.28
C LEU A 194 -16.89 -10.26 -5.82
N ALA A 195 -17.43 -9.52 -6.78
CA ALA A 195 -18.77 -9.76 -7.34
C ALA A 195 -18.96 -11.24 -7.78
N ASN A 196 -18.02 -11.78 -8.55
CA ASN A 196 -18.04 -13.19 -8.98
C ASN A 196 -18.13 -14.18 -7.82
N LEU A 197 -17.46 -13.89 -6.69
CA LEU A 197 -17.51 -14.71 -5.50
C LEU A 197 -18.84 -14.52 -4.76
N ARG A 198 -19.29 -13.27 -4.60
CA ARG A 198 -20.54 -12.89 -3.90
C ARG A 198 -21.76 -13.50 -4.58
N GLU A 199 -21.79 -13.49 -5.90
CA GLU A 199 -22.90 -13.95 -6.74
C GLU A 199 -22.86 -15.47 -7.04
N MET A 200 -21.87 -16.21 -6.50
CA MET A 200 -21.82 -17.66 -6.68
C MET A 200 -23.14 -18.33 -6.24
N PRO A 201 -23.64 -19.32 -7.02
CA PRO A 201 -24.83 -20.09 -6.66
C PRO A 201 -24.74 -20.68 -5.25
N ALA A 202 -25.87 -20.74 -4.54
CA ALA A 202 -25.93 -21.22 -3.16
C ALA A 202 -25.35 -22.64 -2.96
N VAL A 203 -25.44 -23.50 -3.98
CA VAL A 203 -24.84 -24.85 -3.96
C VAL A 203 -23.31 -24.83 -3.80
N LEU A 204 -22.64 -23.74 -4.19
CA LEU A 204 -21.19 -23.55 -4.07
C LEU A 204 -20.76 -22.85 -2.77
N THR A 205 -21.67 -22.68 -1.81
CA THR A 205 -21.38 -21.98 -0.54
C THR A 205 -20.15 -22.53 0.21
N PRO A 206 -19.89 -23.85 0.31
CA PRO A 206 -18.67 -24.36 0.94
C PRO A 206 -17.40 -23.89 0.22
N LEU A 207 -17.41 -23.88 -1.11
CA LEU A 207 -16.31 -23.37 -1.92
C LEU A 207 -16.12 -21.87 -1.70
N LYS A 208 -17.22 -21.10 -1.66
CA LYS A 208 -17.18 -19.67 -1.33
C LYS A 208 -16.47 -19.42 0.00
N TYR A 209 -16.82 -20.15 1.07
CA TYR A 209 -16.14 -20.01 2.36
C TYR A 209 -14.67 -20.45 2.32
N ALA A 210 -14.34 -21.51 1.58
CA ALA A 210 -12.94 -21.92 1.40
C ALA A 210 -12.11 -20.84 0.69
N VAL A 211 -12.65 -20.22 -0.35
CA VAL A 211 -12.00 -19.10 -1.06
C VAL A 211 -11.85 -17.89 -0.14
N VAL A 212 -12.88 -17.53 0.63
CA VAL A 212 -12.78 -16.43 1.61
C VAL A 212 -11.72 -16.72 2.68
N ALA A 213 -11.66 -17.94 3.22
CA ALA A 213 -10.63 -18.33 4.19
C ALA A 213 -9.22 -18.21 3.60
N PHE A 214 -9.03 -18.63 2.35
CA PHE A 214 -7.77 -18.43 1.62
C PHE A 214 -7.43 -16.94 1.47
N LEU A 215 -8.40 -16.10 1.07
CA LEU A 215 -8.19 -14.68 0.88
C LEU A 215 -7.85 -13.97 2.20
N ILE A 216 -8.52 -14.28 3.32
CA ILE A 216 -8.24 -13.67 4.64
C ILE A 216 -6.76 -13.77 5.02
N VAL A 217 -6.09 -14.87 4.67
CA VAL A 217 -4.68 -15.09 5.02
C VAL A 217 -3.69 -14.72 3.90
N THR A 218 -4.15 -14.50 2.67
CA THR A 218 -3.26 -14.27 1.51
C THR A 218 -3.48 -12.95 0.77
N TRP A 219 -4.55 -12.21 1.04
CA TRP A 219 -5.00 -11.06 0.24
C TRP A 219 -3.91 -10.02 -0.05
N LYS A 220 -2.99 -9.78 0.89
CA LYS A 220 -1.85 -8.86 0.69
C LYS A 220 -1.04 -9.20 -0.55
N TRP A 221 -0.71 -10.48 -0.72
CA TRP A 221 0.15 -10.97 -1.81
C TRP A 221 -0.66 -11.42 -3.00
N PHE A 222 -1.84 -11.99 -2.76
CA PHE A 222 -2.69 -12.56 -3.80
C PHE A 222 -3.47 -11.50 -4.58
N TYR A 223 -3.93 -10.43 -3.91
CA TYR A 223 -4.84 -9.44 -4.48
C TYR A 223 -4.30 -8.01 -4.38
N TYR A 224 -3.98 -7.54 -3.17
CA TYR A 224 -3.71 -6.11 -2.96
C TYR A 224 -2.40 -5.66 -3.61
N ALA A 225 -1.26 -6.34 -3.36
CA ALA A 225 0.01 -6.04 -4.02
C ALA A 225 -0.08 -6.02 -5.57
N PRO A 226 -0.62 -7.05 -6.25
CA PRO A 226 -0.73 -7.02 -7.71
C PRO A 226 -1.75 -6.01 -8.23
N ASN A 227 -2.87 -5.77 -7.52
CA ASN A 227 -3.84 -4.76 -7.92
C ASN A 227 -3.29 -3.34 -7.80
N THR A 228 -2.66 -3.02 -6.67
CA THR A 228 -1.97 -1.73 -6.46
C THR A 228 -0.84 -1.53 -7.49
N PHE A 229 -0.08 -2.58 -7.82
CA PHE A 229 0.95 -2.49 -8.86
C PHE A 229 0.37 -2.32 -10.27
N LYS A 230 -0.76 -2.98 -10.60
CA LYS A 230 -1.51 -2.75 -11.86
C LYS A 230 -1.87 -1.27 -12.00
N VAL A 231 -2.42 -0.68 -10.94
CA VAL A 231 -2.84 0.73 -10.94
C VAL A 231 -1.64 1.65 -11.20
N LEU A 232 -0.48 1.38 -10.59
CA LEU A 232 0.75 2.11 -10.89
C LEU A 232 1.16 1.95 -12.36
N SER A 233 1.17 0.72 -12.89
CA SER A 233 1.53 0.46 -14.28
C SER A 233 0.61 1.19 -15.25
N LEU A 234 -0.71 1.18 -15.00
CA LEU A 234 -1.68 1.92 -15.80
C LEU A 234 -1.44 3.44 -15.72
N ASN A 235 -1.15 3.97 -14.54
CA ASN A 235 -0.79 5.39 -14.38
C ASN A 235 0.46 5.76 -15.19
N GLN A 236 1.50 4.92 -15.15
CA GLN A 236 2.71 5.11 -15.94
C GLN A 236 2.44 5.01 -17.45
N MET A 237 1.58 4.07 -17.86
CA MET A 237 1.14 3.92 -19.26
C MET A 237 0.39 5.16 -19.75
N ARG A 238 -0.48 5.75 -18.93
CA ARG A 238 -1.20 6.99 -19.26
C ARG A 238 -0.23 8.17 -19.40
N ARG A 239 0.75 8.29 -18.49
CA ARG A 239 1.76 9.36 -18.52
C ARG A 239 2.69 9.34 -19.73
N ARG A 240 2.81 8.19 -20.40
CA ARG A 240 3.64 8.02 -21.60
C ARG A 240 2.84 7.85 -22.88
N ASP A 241 1.52 8.09 -22.83
CA ASP A 241 0.59 7.90 -23.94
C ASP A 241 0.73 6.51 -24.60
N ASP A 242 0.79 5.45 -23.78
CA ASP A 242 0.99 4.09 -24.26
C ASP A 242 -0.19 3.66 -25.16
N PRO A 243 0.05 3.34 -26.45
CA PRO A 243 -1.01 3.06 -27.41
C PRO A 243 -1.82 1.80 -27.07
N ARG A 244 -1.33 0.93 -26.18
CA ARG A 244 -2.07 -0.25 -25.72
C ARG A 244 -3.34 0.14 -24.95
N LEU A 245 -3.35 1.29 -24.27
CA LEU A 245 -4.53 1.74 -23.52
C LEU A 245 -5.73 2.01 -24.42
N ALA A 246 -5.51 2.53 -25.62
CA ALA A 246 -6.59 2.79 -26.59
C ALA A 246 -7.21 1.49 -27.16
N GLN A 247 -6.53 0.36 -27.02
CA GLN A 247 -6.99 -0.95 -27.49
C GLN A 247 -7.82 -1.69 -26.43
N TRP A 248 -7.85 -1.21 -25.19
CA TRP A 248 -8.52 -1.85 -24.07
C TRP A 248 -9.77 -1.07 -23.68
N SER A 249 -10.87 -1.78 -23.45
CA SER A 249 -12.07 -1.17 -22.88
C SER A 249 -11.79 -0.62 -21.48
N LYS A 250 -12.61 0.32 -21.03
CA LYS A 250 -12.49 0.92 -19.70
C LYS A 250 -12.64 -0.14 -18.62
N GLU A 251 -13.64 -1.00 -18.76
CA GLU A 251 -13.93 -2.12 -17.85
C GLU A 251 -12.70 -3.00 -17.70
N TRP A 252 -12.01 -3.28 -18.81
CA TRP A 252 -10.85 -4.16 -18.80
C TRP A 252 -9.60 -3.54 -18.14
N GLN A 253 -9.52 -2.20 -18.09
CA GLN A 253 -8.48 -1.50 -17.34
C GLN A 253 -8.80 -1.47 -15.84
N GLU A 254 -10.08 -1.50 -15.48
CA GLU A 254 -10.57 -1.39 -14.10
C GLU A 254 -10.62 -2.74 -13.37
N GLU A 255 -10.72 -3.85 -14.11
CA GLU A 255 -10.68 -5.22 -13.57
C GLU A 255 -9.59 -5.44 -12.51
N ALA A 256 -9.98 -6.08 -11.40
CA ALA A 256 -9.06 -6.44 -10.33
C ALA A 256 -7.92 -7.34 -10.83
N CYS A 257 -6.69 -7.05 -10.40
CA CYS A 257 -5.52 -7.89 -10.70
C CYS A 257 -5.18 -8.76 -9.49
N VAL A 258 -5.14 -10.08 -9.70
CA VAL A 258 -4.82 -11.09 -8.70
C VAL A 258 -3.73 -12.01 -9.22
N VAL A 259 -3.02 -12.71 -8.33
CA VAL A 259 -2.00 -13.68 -8.74
C VAL A 259 -2.62 -14.67 -9.72
N GLY A 260 -1.99 -14.76 -10.91
CA GLY A 260 -2.48 -15.57 -12.02
C GLY A 260 -3.18 -14.76 -13.11
N SER A 261 -3.86 -13.66 -12.81
CA SER A 261 -4.64 -12.92 -13.81
C SER A 261 -3.77 -12.23 -14.87
N TRP A 262 -2.53 -11.84 -14.53
CA TRP A 262 -1.53 -11.30 -15.46
C TRP A 262 -0.45 -12.33 -15.87
N ALA A 263 -0.33 -13.43 -15.14
CA ALA A 263 0.78 -14.39 -15.31
C ALA A 263 0.49 -15.46 -16.36
N VAL A 264 -0.78 -15.61 -16.76
CA VAL A 264 -1.25 -16.49 -17.84
C VAL A 264 -0.85 -15.98 -19.21
N TRP A 265 -0.62 -16.89 -20.16
CA TRP A 265 -0.02 -16.56 -21.46
C TRP A 265 -0.79 -15.49 -22.26
N TRP A 266 -2.11 -15.41 -22.11
CA TRP A 266 -2.96 -14.45 -22.80
C TRP A 266 -2.98 -13.05 -22.17
N ASN A 267 -2.57 -12.91 -20.91
CA ASN A 267 -2.44 -11.63 -20.21
C ASN A 267 -0.98 -11.29 -19.84
N PHE A 268 -0.02 -12.10 -20.29
CA PHE A 268 1.38 -11.94 -19.94
C PHE A 268 1.94 -10.62 -20.46
N GLY A 269 2.57 -9.85 -19.57
CA GLY A 269 3.13 -8.54 -19.92
C GLY A 269 2.08 -7.47 -20.24
N LYS A 270 0.80 -7.73 -19.96
CA LYS A 270 -0.29 -6.76 -20.16
C LYS A 270 0.00 -5.47 -19.40
N TYR A 271 0.08 -5.55 -18.07
CA TYR A 271 0.38 -4.41 -17.21
C TYR A 271 1.86 -4.33 -16.85
N PHE A 272 2.40 -5.47 -16.43
CA PHE A 272 3.78 -5.67 -16.00
C PHE A 272 4.16 -7.15 -16.22
N THR A 273 5.45 -7.47 -16.09
CA THR A 273 5.93 -8.84 -16.22
C THR A 273 6.10 -9.50 -14.86
N ASN A 274 6.20 -10.84 -14.84
CA ASN A 274 6.55 -11.56 -13.62
C ASN A 274 7.92 -11.13 -13.06
N VAL A 275 8.88 -10.84 -13.93
CA VAL A 275 10.20 -10.35 -13.52
C VAL A 275 10.09 -9.01 -12.80
N ASP A 276 9.26 -8.10 -13.32
CA ASP A 276 9.04 -6.78 -12.72
C ASP A 276 8.34 -6.89 -11.36
N PHE A 277 7.24 -7.66 -11.30
CA PHE A 277 6.46 -7.82 -10.07
C PHE A 277 7.23 -8.56 -8.97
N PHE A 278 7.79 -9.74 -9.26
CA PHE A 278 8.55 -10.48 -8.26
C PHE A 278 9.90 -9.82 -7.97
N GLY A 279 10.55 -9.18 -8.94
CA GLY A 279 11.83 -8.50 -8.73
C GLY A 279 11.71 -7.26 -7.83
N ARG A 280 10.65 -6.48 -7.97
CA ARG A 280 10.51 -5.19 -7.26
C ARG A 280 9.54 -5.20 -6.09
N VAL A 281 8.46 -5.97 -6.20
CA VAL A 281 7.33 -5.93 -5.25
C VAL A 281 7.50 -7.03 -4.20
N LEU A 282 7.27 -8.30 -4.57
CA LEU A 282 7.18 -9.39 -3.60
C LEU A 282 8.54 -10.01 -3.25
N GLY A 283 9.43 -10.21 -4.22
CA GLY A 283 10.68 -10.96 -4.04
C GLY A 283 11.57 -10.39 -2.93
N PRO A 284 11.88 -9.07 -2.89
CA PRO A 284 12.70 -8.51 -1.83
C PRO A 284 12.14 -8.78 -0.42
N PHE A 285 10.81 -8.64 -0.26
CA PHE A 285 10.14 -8.95 1.00
C PHE A 285 10.25 -10.44 1.35
N PHE A 286 9.96 -11.34 0.39
CA PHE A 286 9.98 -12.77 0.66
C PHE A 286 11.39 -13.30 0.97
N VAL A 287 12.39 -12.85 0.19
CA VAL A 287 13.79 -13.22 0.41
C VAL A 287 14.24 -12.79 1.80
N VAL A 288 13.96 -11.55 2.21
CA VAL A 288 14.37 -11.08 3.53
C VAL A 288 13.62 -11.80 4.65
N ARG A 289 12.29 -11.91 4.56
CA ARG A 289 11.45 -12.39 5.68
C ARG A 289 11.44 -13.90 5.85
N PHE A 290 11.53 -14.66 4.76
CA PHE A 290 11.34 -16.11 4.78
C PHE A 290 12.59 -16.91 4.42
N LEU A 291 13.64 -16.26 3.89
CA LEU A 291 14.93 -16.92 3.64
C LEU A 291 16.03 -16.37 4.55
N LEU A 292 16.37 -15.09 4.42
CA LEU A 292 17.52 -14.51 5.12
C LEU A 292 17.31 -14.41 6.62
N LEU A 293 16.16 -13.90 7.08
CA LEU A 293 15.87 -13.74 8.50
C LEU A 293 15.83 -15.09 9.24
N PRO A 294 15.10 -16.13 8.76
CA PRO A 294 15.15 -17.44 9.39
C PRO A 294 16.54 -18.08 9.35
N ALA A 295 17.27 -17.95 8.24
CA ALA A 295 18.64 -18.48 8.13
C ALA A 295 19.59 -17.84 9.15
N LEU A 296 19.50 -16.52 9.35
CA LEU A 296 20.29 -15.81 10.35
C LEU A 296 19.96 -16.26 11.77
N VAL A 297 18.68 -16.44 12.10
CA VAL A 297 18.27 -16.93 13.43
C VAL A 297 18.72 -18.37 13.65
N ALA A 298 18.60 -19.24 12.64
CA ALA A 298 19.08 -20.62 12.71
C ALA A 298 20.61 -20.69 12.90
N ALA A 299 21.37 -19.87 12.17
CA ALA A 299 22.82 -19.78 12.30
C ALA A 299 23.23 -19.29 13.70
N ALA A 300 22.54 -18.27 14.23
CA ALA A 300 22.79 -17.77 15.58
C ALA A 300 22.48 -18.82 16.66
N ALA A 301 21.37 -19.56 16.52
CA ALA A 301 21.01 -20.63 17.43
C ALA A 301 22.04 -21.77 17.41
N ALA A 302 22.51 -22.17 16.22
CA ALA A 302 23.53 -23.20 16.07
C ALA A 302 24.87 -22.78 16.71
N ALA A 303 25.29 -21.52 16.50
CA ALA A 303 26.50 -20.98 17.13
C ALA A 303 26.40 -20.96 18.66
N ALA A 304 25.25 -20.56 19.21
CA ALA A 304 25.01 -20.56 20.65
C ALA A 304 25.04 -21.98 21.24
N ALA A 305 24.44 -22.95 20.55
CA ALA A 305 24.47 -24.35 20.98
C ALA A 305 25.90 -24.93 20.97
N ALA A 306 26.68 -24.62 19.93
CA ALA A 306 28.09 -25.04 19.85
C ALA A 306 28.94 -24.43 20.98
N ALA A 307 28.74 -23.14 21.29
CA ALA A 307 29.42 -22.47 22.40
C ALA A 307 29.06 -23.08 23.77
N ALA A 308 27.77 -23.38 23.99
CA ALA A 308 27.31 -24.03 25.22
C ALA A 308 27.89 -25.44 25.38
N ALA A 309 27.94 -26.23 24.30
CA ALA A 309 28.56 -27.55 24.31
C ALA A 309 30.07 -27.48 24.60
N ALA A 310 30.78 -26.52 24.02
CA ALA A 310 32.21 -26.31 24.28
C ALA A 310 32.47 -25.90 25.74
N ALA A 311 31.63 -25.03 26.30
CA ALA A 311 31.73 -24.62 27.71
C ALA A 311 31.45 -25.81 28.66
N ALA A 312 30.45 -26.64 28.34
CA ALA A 312 30.14 -27.83 29.12
C ALA A 312 31.25 -28.89 29.05
N ALA A 313 31.95 -29.01 27.92
CA ALA A 313 33.09 -29.92 27.77
C ALA A 313 34.35 -29.43 28.50
N ALA A 314 34.44 -28.13 28.83
CA ALA A 314 35.56 -27.53 29.54
C ALA A 314 35.37 -27.45 31.07
N ALA A 315 34.17 -27.77 31.57
CA ALA A 315 33.81 -27.80 32.98
C ALA A 315 33.91 -29.22 33.55
#